data_AF-A0A4Y1WXN6-F1
#
_entry.id   AF-A0A4Y1WXN6-F1
#
_cell.length_a   1.000
_cell.length_b   1.000
_cell.length_c   1.000
_cell.angle_alpha   90.00
_cell.angle_beta   90.00
_cell.angle_gamma   90.00
#
_symmetry.space_group_name_H-M   'P 1'
#
loop_
_entity.id
_entity.type
_entity.pdbx_description
1 polymer ?
#
loop_
_entity_poly.entity_id
_entity_poly.type
_entity_poly.pdbx_seq_one_letter_code
_entity_poly.pdbx_strand_id
1 'polypeptide(L)'
;MFLSFLACGELVAANEISREVKIKVVILGGDRPRPRSEQSWDIVAAELNGNLLFINFYETVGKVTITVKNSYGQIVCSHPCDTTFEPVVIMNVPVDKDNYTINIIGDQIEAYGEYYL
;
A
#
# COMPACT_ATOMS: atom_id res chain seq x y z
N MET A 1 -30.47 -10.73 -38.66
CA MET A 1 -29.04 -11.09 -38.65
C MET A 1 -28.31 -10.03 -37.83
N PHE A 2 -27.69 -10.48 -36.75
CA PHE A 2 -26.85 -9.85 -35.72
C PHE A 2 -26.66 -8.31 -35.66
N LEU A 3 -26.91 -7.80 -34.44
CA LEU A 3 -26.37 -6.57 -33.86
C LEU A 3 -24.83 -6.62 -33.79
N SER A 4 -24.17 -5.50 -34.08
CA SER A 4 -22.94 -5.14 -33.38
C SER A 4 -22.82 -3.62 -33.26
N PHE A 5 -22.87 -3.19 -32.00
CA PHE A 5 -22.48 -1.87 -31.55
C PHE A 5 -20.97 -1.70 -31.80
N LEU A 6 -20.57 -0.67 -32.54
CA LEU A 6 -19.23 -0.11 -32.41
C LEU A 6 -19.39 1.26 -31.78
N ALA A 7 -19.40 1.28 -30.45
CA ALA A 7 -19.08 2.50 -29.72
C ALA A 7 -17.61 2.80 -30.01
N CYS A 8 -17.37 3.79 -30.87
CA CYS A 8 -16.09 4.46 -30.98
C CYS A 8 -15.92 5.28 -29.70
N GLY A 9 -15.61 4.59 -28.60
CA GLY A 9 -15.17 5.20 -27.36
C GLY A 9 -13.66 5.39 -27.47
N GLU A 10 -13.23 6.64 -27.38
CA GLU A 10 -11.83 7.04 -27.29
C GLU A 10 -11.03 6.08 -26.41
N LEU A 11 -9.87 5.65 -26.89
CA LEU A 11 -8.77 5.24 -26.03
C LEU A 11 -8.36 6.49 -25.24
N VAL A 12 -9.08 6.76 -24.16
CA VAL A 12 -8.54 7.58 -23.07
C VAL A 12 -7.43 6.74 -22.50
N ALA A 13 -6.20 7.02 -22.91
CA ALA A 13 -5.04 6.64 -22.13
C ALA A 13 -5.26 7.29 -20.77
N ALA A 14 -5.78 6.50 -19.83
CA ALA A 14 -5.75 6.87 -18.42
C ALA A 14 -4.27 7.07 -18.15
N ASN A 15 -3.86 8.33 -18.09
CA ASN A 15 -2.62 8.72 -17.47
C ASN A 15 -2.81 8.34 -16.00
N GLU A 16 -2.61 7.05 -15.71
CA GLU A 16 -2.72 6.48 -14.37
C GLU A 16 -1.54 7.06 -13.61
N ILE A 17 -1.78 8.22 -13.00
CA ILE A 17 -0.79 8.93 -12.19
C ILE A 17 -0.55 8.02 -10.99
N SER A 18 0.53 7.25 -11.04
CA SER A 18 1.08 6.59 -9.87
C SER A 18 1.43 7.66 -8.82
N ARG A 19 1.01 7.41 -7.58
CA ARG A 19 1.24 8.29 -6.44
C ARG A 19 1.96 7.52 -5.35
N GLU A 20 3.15 8.00 -5.00
CA GLU A 20 3.85 7.52 -3.81
C GLU A 20 3.05 7.85 -2.55
N VAL A 21 2.88 6.87 -1.67
CA VAL A 21 2.25 7.05 -0.36
C VAL A 21 3.34 7.05 0.70
N LYS A 22 3.48 8.18 1.41
CA LYS A 22 4.49 8.31 2.47
C LYS A 22 4.15 7.37 3.62
N ILE A 23 5.07 6.48 3.96
CA ILE A 23 4.95 5.55 5.08
C ILE A 23 5.87 5.98 6.22
N LYS A 24 5.30 6.14 7.41
CA LYS A 24 6.02 6.31 8.66
C LYS A 24 6.19 4.96 9.33
N VAL A 25 7.43 4.55 9.58
CA VAL A 25 7.77 3.28 10.22
C VAL A 25 8.18 3.48 11.67
N VAL A 26 7.69 2.60 12.55
CA VAL A 26 8.07 2.44 13.95
C VAL A 26 8.53 1.00 14.13
N ILE A 27 9.79 0.81 14.55
CA ILE A 27 10.33 -0.52 14.84
C ILE A 27 10.00 -0.86 16.29
N LEU A 28 9.36 -2.01 16.51
CA LEU A 28 8.99 -2.50 17.83
C LEU A 28 10.05 -3.50 18.32
N GLY A 29 10.65 -3.23 19.47
CA GLY A 29 11.52 -4.18 20.15
C GLY A 29 12.82 -4.51 19.41
N GLY A 30 13.83 -3.64 19.48
CA GLY A 30 15.19 -4.02 19.16
C GLY A 30 16.19 -2.86 19.14
N ASP A 31 17.27 -2.99 19.93
CA ASP A 31 18.56 -2.32 19.74
C ASP A 31 19.21 -2.75 18.43
N ARG A 32 18.49 -2.70 17.30
CA ARG A 32 19.06 -2.98 15.99
C ARG A 32 19.90 -1.76 15.63
N PRO A 33 21.24 -1.86 15.59
CA PRO A 33 22.06 -0.69 15.32
C PRO A 33 21.79 -0.28 13.88
N ARG A 34 21.07 0.82 13.68
CA ARG A 34 20.97 1.44 12.35
C ARG A 34 22.33 2.09 12.06
N PRO A 35 23.03 1.72 10.98
CA PRO A 35 24.22 2.43 10.55
C PRO A 35 23.90 3.91 10.42
N ARG A 36 24.69 4.77 11.07
CA ARG A 36 24.45 6.23 11.14
C ARG A 36 24.87 6.95 9.84
N SER A 37 25.36 6.22 8.84
CA SER A 37 25.89 6.73 7.59
C SER A 37 25.38 5.90 6.41
N GLU A 38 24.94 6.61 5.37
CA GLU A 38 24.45 6.15 4.06
C GLU A 38 23.01 5.63 4.02
N GLN A 39 22.17 6.44 3.35
CA GLN A 39 20.83 6.15 2.83
C GLN A 39 19.95 5.28 3.74
N SER A 40 19.00 5.92 4.44
CA SER A 40 17.91 5.22 5.11
C SER A 40 17.16 4.39 4.07
N TRP A 41 17.51 3.12 3.90
CA TRP A 41 16.71 2.20 3.11
C TRP A 41 15.35 2.12 3.81
N ASP A 42 14.30 2.44 3.07
CA ASP A 42 12.95 2.32 3.59
C ASP A 42 12.70 0.83 3.90
N ILE A 43 12.14 0.53 5.07
CA ILE A 43 11.78 -0.86 5.42
C ILE A 43 10.57 -1.31 4.62
N VAL A 44 9.66 -0.36 4.37
CA VAL A 44 8.45 -0.54 3.59
C VAL A 44 8.16 0.73 2.81
N ALA A 45 7.74 0.58 1.55
CA ALA A 45 7.22 1.66 0.72
C ALA A 45 5.83 1.29 0.19
N ALA A 46 5.03 2.31 -0.10
CA ALA A 46 3.70 2.12 -0.68
C ALA A 46 3.48 3.04 -1.89
N GLU A 47 2.80 2.51 -2.89
CA GLU A 47 2.47 3.21 -4.13
C GLU A 47 1.03 2.91 -4.51
N LEU A 48 0.27 3.95 -4.85
CA LEU A 48 -1.09 3.84 -5.34
C LEU A 48 -1.11 4.10 -6.84
N ASN A 49 -1.56 3.11 -7.61
CA ASN A 49 -1.77 3.23 -9.04
C ASN A 49 -3.20 2.82 -9.39
N GLY A 50 -4.02 3.79 -9.80
CA GLY A 50 -5.45 3.56 -10.01
C GLY A 50 -6.13 3.08 -8.73
N ASN A 51 -6.71 1.88 -8.76
CA ASN A 51 -7.33 1.21 -7.61
C ASN A 51 -6.43 0.15 -6.95
N LEU A 52 -5.14 0.09 -7.33
CA LEU A 52 -4.18 -0.88 -6.84
C LEU A 52 -3.20 -0.21 -5.88
N LEU A 53 -3.18 -0.69 -4.64
CA LEU A 53 -2.19 -0.31 -3.63
C LEU A 53 -1.09 -1.36 -3.59
N PHE A 54 0.12 -0.95 -3.95
CA PHE A 54 1.35 -1.73 -3.88
C PHE A 54 2.04 -1.44 -2.55
N ILE A 55 2.42 -2.48 -1.82
CA ILE A 55 3.21 -2.38 -0.60
C ILE A 55 4.43 -3.27 -0.75
N ASN A 56 5.61 -2.66 -0.78
CA ASN A 56 6.89 -3.33 -0.94
C ASN A 56 7.61 -3.35 0.40
N PHE A 57 7.94 -4.53 0.89
CA PHE A 57 8.80 -4.76 2.05
C PHE A 57 10.22 -5.04 1.58
N TYR A 58 11.15 -4.15 1.93
CA TYR A 58 12.56 -4.30 1.58
C TYR A 58 13.37 -5.04 2.66
N GLU A 59 12.79 -5.19 3.86
CA GLU A 59 13.31 -6.06 4.91
C GLU A 59 12.25 -7.09 5.33
N THR A 60 12.70 -8.29 5.70
CA THR A 60 11.83 -9.31 6.29
C THR A 60 11.54 -8.95 7.75
N VAL A 61 10.26 -8.74 8.05
CA VAL A 61 9.71 -8.37 9.36
C VAL A 61 8.75 -9.42 9.91
N GLY A 62 8.72 -10.60 9.27
CA GLY A 62 7.83 -11.71 9.59
C GLY A 62 6.38 -11.44 9.18
N LYS A 63 5.45 -11.89 10.03
CA LYS A 63 4.02 -11.78 9.80
C LYS A 63 3.52 -10.38 10.13
N VAL A 64 2.76 -9.81 9.20
CA VAL A 64 2.11 -8.52 9.35
C VAL A 64 0.65 -8.61 8.90
N THR A 65 -0.19 -7.73 9.45
CA THR A 65 -1.52 -7.47 8.92
C THR A 65 -1.56 -6.06 8.38
N ILE A 66 -1.89 -5.93 7.11
CA ILE A 66 -2.09 -4.66 6.42
C ILE A 66 -3.58 -4.36 6.45
N THR A 67 -3.95 -3.15 6.87
CA THR A 67 -5.33 -2.67 6.84
C THR A 67 -5.40 -1.31 6.19
N VAL A 68 -6.44 -1.08 5.39
CA VAL A 68 -6.82 0.24 4.88
C VAL A 68 -8.12 0.62 5.55
N LYS A 69 -8.15 1.82 6.14
CA LYS A 69 -9.35 2.40 6.74
C LYS A 69 -9.76 3.68 6.00
N ASN A 70 -11.07 3.90 5.92
CA ASN A 70 -11.64 5.16 5.43
C ASN A 70 -11.64 6.24 6.53
N SER A 71 -12.13 7.45 6.24
CA SER A 71 -12.11 8.55 7.21
C SER A 71 -13.00 8.33 8.44
N TYR A 72 -13.96 7.42 8.34
CA TYR A 72 -14.81 6.98 9.46
C TYR A 72 -14.11 5.94 10.35
N GLY A 73 -12.87 5.55 10.03
CA GLY A 73 -12.10 4.55 10.75
C GLY A 73 -12.54 3.11 10.46
N GLN A 74 -13.39 2.89 9.47
CA GLN A 74 -13.86 1.56 9.08
C GLN A 74 -12.81 0.88 8.21
N ILE A 75 -12.53 -0.39 8.48
CA ILE A 75 -11.62 -1.20 7.65
C ILE A 75 -12.33 -1.51 6.33
N VAL A 76 -11.79 -0.98 5.23
CA VAL A 76 -12.31 -1.20 3.88
C VAL A 76 -11.51 -2.27 3.12
N CYS A 77 -10.24 -2.48 3.50
CA CYS A 77 -9.41 -3.59 3.01
C CYS A 77 -8.54 -4.13 4.14
N SER A 78 -8.28 -5.44 4.12
CA SER A 78 -7.38 -6.10 5.06
C SER A 78 -6.69 -7.26 4.39
N HIS A 79 -5.40 -7.42 4.65
CA HIS A 79 -4.60 -8.51 4.11
C HIS A 79 -3.52 -8.95 5.13
N PRO A 80 -3.62 -10.16 5.68
CA PRO A 80 -2.51 -10.77 6.41
C PRO A 80 -1.48 -11.31 5.43
N CYS A 81 -0.19 -11.05 5.65
CA CYS A 81 0.90 -11.64 4.86
C CYS A 81 2.13 -11.96 5.72
N ASP A 82 2.99 -12.85 5.23
CA ASP A 82 4.30 -13.13 5.82
C ASP A 82 5.40 -12.60 4.89
N THR A 83 6.05 -11.52 5.30
CA THR A 83 7.07 -10.80 4.50
C THR A 83 8.29 -11.64 4.17
N THR A 84 8.47 -12.80 4.84
CA THR A 84 9.50 -13.79 4.49
C THR A 84 9.24 -14.43 3.12
N PHE A 85 7.96 -14.58 2.75
CA PHE A 85 7.52 -15.24 1.52
C PHE A 85 6.85 -14.27 0.55
N GLU A 86 6.26 -13.19 1.07
CA GLU A 86 5.46 -12.20 0.34
C GLU A 86 6.05 -10.79 0.53
N PRO A 87 7.22 -10.49 -0.08
CA PRO A 87 7.86 -9.19 0.06
C PRO A 87 7.11 -8.07 -0.69
N VAL A 88 6.17 -8.42 -1.57
CA VAL A 88 5.33 -7.46 -2.30
C VAL A 88 3.88 -7.87 -2.17
N VAL A 89 3.04 -6.95 -1.70
CA VAL A 89 1.60 -7.12 -1.58
C VAL A 89 0.90 -6.13 -2.51
N ILE A 90 -0.10 -6.62 -3.24
CA ILE A 90 -0.95 -5.81 -4.11
C ILE A 90 -2.39 -5.98 -3.66
N MET A 91 -3.05 -4.88 -3.30
CA MET A 91 -4.44 -4.89 -2.84
C MET A 91 -5.31 -4.00 -3.72
N ASN A 92 -6.52 -4.45 -4.04
CA ASN A 92 -7.56 -3.57 -4.55
C ASN A 92 -8.06 -2.69 -3.41
N VAL A 93 -8.08 -1.38 -3.60
CA VAL A 93 -8.63 -0.40 -2.64
C VAL A 93 -9.83 0.34 -3.24
N PRO A 94 -10.75 0.86 -2.42
CA PRO A 94 -11.85 1.69 -2.91
C PRO A 94 -11.34 2.92 -3.65
N VAL A 95 -12.15 3.40 -4.60
CA VAL A 95 -11.85 4.61 -5.40
C VAL A 95 -12.73 5.80 -5.04
N ASP A 96 -13.57 5.65 -4.01
CA ASP A 96 -14.41 6.73 -3.51
C ASP A 96 -13.54 7.84 -2.93
N LYS A 97 -13.95 9.09 -3.14
CA LYS A 97 -13.25 10.26 -2.61
C LYS A 97 -13.30 10.25 -1.08
N ASP A 98 -12.16 10.02 -0.46
CA ASP A 98 -12.02 9.99 0.99
C ASP A 98 -10.55 10.13 1.41
N ASN A 99 -10.31 10.31 2.71
CA ASN A 99 -9.01 10.13 3.32
C ASN A 99 -8.86 8.69 3.79
N TYR A 100 -7.82 8.02 3.31
CA TYR A 100 -7.53 6.64 3.66
C TYR A 100 -6.25 6.53 4.48
N THR A 101 -6.29 5.68 5.51
CA THR A 101 -5.13 5.35 6.32
C THR A 101 -4.71 3.91 6.10
N ILE A 102 -3.43 3.68 5.82
CA ILE A 102 -2.81 2.36 5.78
C ILE A 102 -2.20 2.10 7.15
N ASN A 103 -2.52 0.96 7.78
CA ASN A 103 -1.84 0.48 8.98
C ASN A 103 -1.26 -0.89 8.69
N ILE A 104 0.04 -1.05 8.94
CA ILE A 104 0.76 -2.31 8.84
C ILE A 104 1.22 -2.65 10.25
N ILE A 105 0.70 -3.73 10.82
CA ILE A 105 0.97 -4.13 12.20
C ILE A 105 1.54 -5.54 12.19
N GLY A 106 2.72 -5.71 12.77
CA GLY A 106 3.32 -7.01 13.05
C GLY A 106 4.10 -6.97 14.36
N ASP A 107 4.71 -8.10 14.71
CA ASP A 107 5.38 -8.24 16.01
C ASP A 107 6.63 -7.35 16.15
N GLN A 108 7.25 -6.99 15.03
CA GLN A 108 8.52 -6.23 14.97
C GLN A 108 8.35 -4.81 14.42
N ILE A 109 7.18 -4.46 13.88
CA ILE A 109 6.97 -3.22 13.15
C ILE A 109 5.53 -2.74 13.28
N GLU A 110 5.39 -1.43 13.41
CA GLU A 110 4.17 -0.70 13.08
C GLU A 110 4.51 0.32 11.99
N ALA A 111 3.73 0.35 10.92
CA ALA A 111 3.88 1.36 9.88
C ALA A 111 2.54 1.99 9.51
N TYR A 112 2.57 3.29 9.25
CA TYR A 112 1.40 4.12 9.04
C TYR A 112 1.57 4.97 7.78
N GLY A 113 0.57 4.95 6.91
CA GLY A 113 0.52 5.78 5.70
C GLY A 113 -0.83 6.44 5.53
N GLU A 114 -0.86 7.54 4.79
CA GLU A 114 -2.10 8.23 4.47
C GLU A 114 -2.11 8.63 3.00
N TYR A 115 -3.25 8.47 2.34
CA TYR A 115 -3.47 8.94 0.99
C TYR A 115 -4.89 9.48 0.82
N TYR A 116 -5.05 10.34 -0.18
CA TYR A 116 -6.32 10.97 -0.52
C TYR A 116 -6.67 10.70 -1.98
N LEU A 117 -7.95 10.43 -2.22
CA LEU A 117 -8.53 10.21 -3.56
C LEU A 117 -9.51 11.32 -3.94
#